data_AF-A0A1G8P2P2-F1
#
_entry.id   AF-A0A1G8P2P2-F1
#
_cell.length_a   1.000
_cell.length_b   1.000
_cell.length_c   1.000
_cell.angle_alpha   90.00
_cell.angle_beta   90.00
_cell.angle_gamma   90.00
#
_symmetry.space_group_name_H-M   'P 1'
#
loop_
_entity.id
_entity.type
_entity.pdbx_description
1 polymer ?
#
loop_
_entity_poly.entity_id
_entity_poly.type
_entity_poly.pdbx_seq_one_letter_code
_entity_poly.pdbx_strand_id
1 'polypeptide(L)'
;MVEWTRLEPWRVARGRTDRDETVIIKWMGSHAGAAQTEAWRLRTEVAALRFLSEDLGLGLAPRVLAEDFAAGRVILEDLAPRTALDVLLRRDGAEPHAERLVAFARARGELGAFTAGRAEPYYRRRSRLGTVDPAADRLGRVAGLRRTGLSQTEVLGVPVSGAVEHDLALALAELSDPGPFLALSSGDPEANNVLVHAGGAADARLIDFRRPNARPLPHLAGLCSHLAEALRHRWPDTDVDLTTVAPYTPRRR
;
A
#
# COMPACT_ATOMS: atom_id res chain seq x y z
N MET A 1 16.29 13.86 21.85
CA MET A 1 15.42 12.67 22.04
C MET A 1 15.66 12.19 23.45
N VAL A 2 14.62 12.23 24.27
CA VAL A 2 14.74 11.98 25.72
C VAL A 2 14.38 10.53 26.04
N GLU A 3 13.44 9.95 25.29
CA GLU A 3 12.98 8.58 25.45
C GLU A 3 12.54 8.01 24.10
N TRP A 4 12.63 6.70 23.92
CA TRP A 4 12.02 6.02 22.78
C TRP A 4 11.53 4.62 23.14
N THR A 5 10.46 4.19 22.47
CA THR A 5 9.86 2.87 22.61
C THR A 5 9.77 2.20 21.25
N ARG A 6 10.32 0.99 21.12
CA ARG A 6 10.24 0.21 19.89
C ARG A 6 8.81 -0.29 19.64
N LEU A 7 8.36 -0.21 18.40
CA LEU A 7 7.06 -0.72 17.95
C LEU A 7 7.27 -2.05 17.21
N GLU A 8 7.40 -3.14 17.98
CA GLU A 8 7.61 -4.48 17.41
C GLU A 8 6.37 -4.98 16.63
N PRO A 9 6.55 -5.85 15.61
CA PRO A 9 7.80 -6.41 15.10
C PRO A 9 8.53 -5.49 14.09
N TRP A 10 8.08 -4.24 13.97
CA TRP A 10 8.53 -3.35 12.91
C TRP A 10 9.84 -2.65 13.26
N ARG A 11 10.56 -2.22 12.22
CA ARG A 11 11.74 -1.34 12.37
C ARG A 11 11.31 0.11 12.53
N VAL A 12 10.51 0.32 13.57
CA VAL A 12 9.88 1.59 13.91
C VAL A 12 9.94 1.78 15.42
N ALA A 13 10.11 3.02 15.85
CA ALA A 13 10.04 3.43 17.25
C ALA A 13 9.23 4.72 17.37
N ARG A 14 8.55 4.87 18.49
CA ARG A 14 8.02 6.16 18.93
C ARG A 14 9.07 6.83 19.80
N GLY A 15 9.49 8.03 19.46
CA GLY A 15 10.41 8.84 20.23
C GLY A 15 9.71 10.06 20.84
N ARG A 16 10.23 10.55 21.97
CA ARG A 16 9.83 11.83 22.58
C ARG A 16 10.95 12.86 22.43
N THR A 17 10.60 14.05 21.97
CA THR A 17 11.53 15.18 21.83
C THR A 17 11.80 15.83 23.19
N ASP A 18 12.75 16.76 23.23
CA ASP A 18 13.00 17.62 24.38
C ASP A 18 11.84 18.60 24.67
N ARG A 19 10.94 18.79 23.71
CA ARG A 19 9.73 19.61 23.82
C ARG A 19 8.48 18.80 24.18
N ASP A 20 8.64 17.55 24.60
CA ASP A 20 7.54 16.61 24.88
C ASP A 20 6.64 16.29 23.67
N GLU A 21 7.13 16.55 22.45
CA GLU A 21 6.45 16.13 21.21
C GLU A 21 6.77 14.66 20.93
N THR A 22 5.83 13.94 20.31
CA THR A 22 6.05 12.55 19.89
C THR A 22 6.32 12.46 18.39
N VAL A 23 7.25 11.59 18.02
CA VAL A 23 7.65 11.35 16.63
C VAL A 23 7.78 9.86 16.35
N ILE A 24 7.64 9.48 15.09
CA ILE A 24 7.89 8.12 14.63
C ILE A 24 9.24 8.07 13.94
N ILE A 25 10.13 7.20 14.41
CA ILE A 25 11.45 6.95 13.82
C ILE A 25 11.36 5.62 13.09
N LYS A 26 11.55 5.62 11.78
CA LYS A 26 11.62 4.42 10.96
C LYS A 26 13.05 4.22 10.49
N TRP A 27 13.54 2.99 10.52
CA TRP A 27 14.87 2.67 10.03
C TRP A 27 14.86 1.43 9.14
N MET A 28 15.82 1.41 8.24
CA MET A 28 16.15 0.24 7.46
C MET A 28 17.20 -0.57 8.23
N GLY A 29 17.32 -1.85 7.93
CA GLY A 29 18.34 -2.69 8.54
C GLY A 29 18.95 -3.59 7.48
N SER A 30 20.19 -4.00 7.73
CA SER A 30 20.99 -4.85 6.86
C SER A 30 20.31 -6.21 6.67
N HIS A 31 19.53 -6.37 5.60
CA HIS A 31 19.27 -7.70 5.04
C HIS A 31 20.45 -8.01 4.11
N ALA A 32 21.20 -9.06 4.43
CA ALA A 32 22.26 -9.58 3.57
C ALA A 32 21.63 -9.94 2.21
N GLY A 33 22.00 -9.21 1.16
CA GLY A 33 21.46 -9.37 -0.20
C GLY A 33 20.44 -8.32 -0.65
N ALA A 34 19.99 -7.39 0.20
CA ALA A 34 18.90 -6.45 -0.13
C ALA A 34 19.24 -4.96 0.09
N ALA A 35 20.49 -4.61 0.45
CA ALA A 35 20.84 -3.24 0.88
C ALA A 35 20.44 -2.13 -0.11
N GLN A 36 20.60 -2.36 -1.42
CA GLN A 36 20.18 -1.39 -2.44
C GLN A 36 18.65 -1.21 -2.48
N THR A 37 17.88 -2.29 -2.24
CA THR A 37 16.41 -2.21 -2.19
C THR A 37 15.91 -1.47 -0.95
N GLU A 38 16.61 -1.56 0.18
CA GLU A 38 16.19 -0.93 1.44
C GLU A 38 16.41 0.58 1.42
N ALA A 39 17.59 1.05 1.01
CA ALA A 39 17.86 2.49 0.88
C ALA A 39 17.00 3.12 -0.23
N TRP A 40 16.67 2.36 -1.28
CA TRP A 40 15.74 2.78 -2.30
C TRP A 40 14.32 2.95 -1.74
N ARG A 41 13.80 1.98 -0.98
CA ARG A 41 12.46 2.02 -0.35
C ARG A 41 12.27 3.25 0.52
N LEU A 42 13.26 3.55 1.37
CA LEU A 42 13.20 4.71 2.27
C LEU A 42 13.11 6.03 1.49
N ARG A 43 13.91 6.20 0.44
CA ARG A 43 13.86 7.39 -0.43
C ARG A 43 12.52 7.49 -1.16
N THR A 44 11.98 6.36 -1.60
CA THR A 44 10.70 6.34 -2.30
C THR A 44 9.54 6.72 -1.37
N GLU A 45 9.57 6.25 -0.11
CA GLU A 45 8.63 6.68 0.92
C GLU A 45 8.74 8.18 1.24
N VAL A 46 9.96 8.69 1.46
CA VAL A 46 10.16 10.14 1.69
C VAL A 46 9.69 10.98 0.50
N ALA A 47 9.95 10.54 -0.74
CA ALA A 47 9.46 11.22 -1.93
C ALA A 47 7.93 11.28 -1.97
N ALA A 48 7.25 10.16 -1.71
CA ALA A 48 5.79 10.08 -1.69
C ALA A 48 5.18 10.96 -0.59
N LEU A 49 5.67 10.85 0.65
CA LEU A 49 5.13 11.62 1.77
C LEU A 49 5.30 13.12 1.56
N ARG A 50 6.48 13.57 1.11
CA ARG A 50 6.70 14.98 0.81
C ARG A 50 5.91 15.47 -0.40
N PHE A 51 5.75 14.65 -1.44
CA PHE A 51 4.90 15.00 -2.57
C PHE A 51 3.46 15.24 -2.10
N LEU A 52 2.93 14.38 -1.24
CA LEU A 52 1.58 14.56 -0.69
C LEU A 52 1.48 15.81 0.19
N SER A 53 2.39 15.99 1.16
CA SER A 53 2.25 17.06 2.15
C SER A 53 2.73 18.43 1.66
N GLU A 54 3.85 18.49 0.93
CA GLU A 54 4.50 19.74 0.52
C GLU A 54 4.02 20.21 -0.85
N ASP A 55 3.89 19.31 -1.83
CA ASP A 55 3.54 19.71 -3.20
C ASP A 55 2.02 19.80 -3.41
N LEU A 56 1.26 18.92 -2.76
CA LEU A 56 -0.20 18.87 -2.89
C LEU A 56 -0.96 19.41 -1.68
N GLY A 57 -0.29 19.65 -0.54
CA GLY A 57 -0.93 20.15 0.68
C GLY A 57 -1.91 19.16 1.33
N LEU A 58 -1.76 17.86 1.05
CA LEU A 58 -2.68 16.83 1.52
C LEU A 58 -2.30 16.32 2.92
N GLY A 59 -3.29 16.29 3.81
CA GLY A 59 -3.19 15.69 5.15
C GLY A 59 -3.46 14.19 5.19
N LEU A 60 -3.27 13.45 4.10
CA LEU A 60 -3.63 12.02 4.01
C LEU A 60 -2.62 11.07 4.65
N ALA A 61 -1.41 11.53 4.93
CA ALA A 61 -0.27 10.71 5.36
C ALA A 61 0.52 11.44 6.46
N PRO A 62 1.46 10.80 7.17
CA PRO A 62 2.32 11.50 8.13
C PRO A 62 3.31 12.42 7.39
N ARG A 63 3.61 13.58 7.98
CA ARG A 63 4.65 14.47 7.46
C ARG A 63 6.05 13.92 7.72
N VAL A 64 6.98 14.15 6.79
CA VAL A 64 8.41 13.92 7.02
C VAL A 64 8.97 15.09 7.82
N LEU A 65 9.54 14.80 8.98
CA LEU A 65 10.14 15.80 9.88
C LEU A 65 11.66 15.89 9.66
N ALA A 66 12.32 14.76 9.42
CA ALA A 66 13.74 14.69 9.11
C ALA A 66 14.09 13.37 8.41
N GLU A 67 15.22 13.32 7.72
CA GLU A 67 15.76 12.10 7.13
C GLU A 67 17.29 12.04 7.23
N ASP A 68 17.82 10.83 7.39
CA ASP A 68 19.24 10.53 7.31
C ASP A 68 19.40 9.25 6.48
N PHE A 69 19.61 9.43 5.17
CA PHE A 69 19.75 8.29 4.25
C PHE A 69 21.08 7.54 4.43
N ALA A 70 22.10 8.17 5.01
CA ALA A 70 23.37 7.51 5.29
C ALA A 70 23.21 6.52 6.45
N ALA A 71 22.48 6.91 7.49
CA ALA A 71 22.09 6.02 8.59
C ALA A 71 20.87 5.14 8.28
N GLY A 72 20.20 5.36 7.14
CA GLY A 72 19.00 4.62 6.74
C GLY A 72 17.79 4.89 7.64
N ARG A 73 17.59 6.15 8.05
CA ARG A 73 16.55 6.58 9.01
C ARG A 73 15.67 7.69 8.45
N VAL A 74 14.42 7.72 8.88
CA VAL A 74 13.49 8.84 8.68
C VAL A 74 12.71 9.09 9.96
N ILE A 75 12.43 10.36 10.25
CA ILE A 75 11.60 10.82 11.35
C ILE A 75 10.31 11.38 10.75
N LEU A 76 9.17 10.89 11.23
CA LEU A 76 7.84 11.19 10.76
C LEU A 76 6.97 11.76 11.90
N GLU A 77 5.91 12.48 11.52
CA GLU A 77 4.79 12.83 12.40
C GLU A 77 4.24 11.59 13.10
N ASP A 78 4.04 11.67 14.42
CA ASP A 78 3.29 10.64 15.15
C ASP A 78 1.79 10.87 15.00
N LEU A 79 1.10 9.85 14.51
CA LEU A 79 -0.34 9.89 14.25
C LEU A 79 -1.18 9.37 15.41
N ALA A 80 -0.55 9.10 16.57
CA ALA A 80 -1.25 8.78 17.81
C ALA A 80 -2.37 9.82 18.12
N PRO A 81 -3.50 9.40 18.71
CA PRO A 81 -3.81 8.06 19.23
C PRO A 81 -4.45 7.11 18.19
N ARG A 82 -4.24 7.31 16.88
CA ARG A 82 -4.82 6.41 15.86
C ARG A 82 -4.27 4.98 15.95
N THR A 83 -5.10 4.02 15.55
CA THR A 83 -4.83 2.58 15.52
C THR A 83 -4.98 2.04 14.11
N ALA A 84 -4.23 0.99 13.75
CA ALA A 84 -4.38 0.34 12.46
C ALA A 84 -5.77 -0.27 12.31
N LEU A 85 -6.40 -0.07 11.15
CA LEU A 85 -7.79 -0.52 10.92
C LEU A 85 -7.91 -2.04 11.00
N ASP A 86 -6.93 -2.79 10.51
CA ASP A 86 -6.91 -4.25 10.60
C ASP A 86 -6.96 -4.80 12.04
N VAL A 87 -6.38 -4.08 13.01
CA VAL A 87 -6.45 -4.43 14.43
C VAL A 87 -7.89 -4.32 14.93
N LEU A 88 -8.61 -3.26 14.55
CA LEU A 88 -10.00 -3.06 14.91
C LEU A 88 -10.91 -4.12 14.25
N LEU A 89 -10.69 -4.39 12.97
CA LEU A 89 -11.47 -5.39 12.22
C LEU A 89 -11.29 -6.80 12.76
N ARG A 90 -10.05 -7.19 13.14
CA ARG A 90 -9.81 -8.51 13.76
C ARG A 90 -10.43 -8.64 15.15
N ARG A 91 -10.49 -7.54 15.90
CA ARG A 91 -11.02 -7.53 17.27
C ARG A 91 -12.55 -7.56 17.30
N ASP A 92 -13.20 -6.72 16.49
CA ASP A 92 -14.63 -6.45 16.61
C ASP A 92 -15.45 -6.88 15.38
N GLY A 93 -14.80 -7.38 14.33
CA GLY A 93 -15.44 -7.59 13.03
C GLY A 93 -15.60 -6.29 12.23
N ALA A 94 -16.18 -6.40 11.03
CA ALA A 94 -16.29 -5.26 10.11
C ALA A 94 -17.49 -4.34 10.41
N GLU A 95 -18.62 -4.91 10.85
CA GLU A 95 -19.87 -4.18 11.04
C GLU A 95 -19.75 -2.97 11.99
N PRO A 96 -19.13 -3.07 13.18
CA PRO A 96 -18.96 -1.92 14.07
C PRO A 96 -18.04 -0.82 13.52
N HIS A 97 -17.30 -1.11 12.45
CA HIS A 97 -16.29 -0.23 11.85
C HIS A 97 -16.65 0.23 10.43
N ALA A 98 -17.93 0.15 10.06
CA ALA A 98 -18.43 0.58 8.74
C ALA A 98 -17.97 2.01 8.37
N GLU A 99 -18.08 2.98 9.29
CA GLU A 99 -17.65 4.36 9.05
C GLU A 99 -16.13 4.47 8.80
N ARG A 100 -15.32 3.63 9.46
CA ARG A 100 -13.86 3.61 9.28
C ARG A 100 -13.46 2.97 7.96
N LEU A 101 -14.19 1.93 7.52
CA LEU A 101 -14.04 1.35 6.19
C LEU A 101 -14.38 2.38 5.10
N VAL A 102 -15.44 3.17 5.29
CA VAL A 102 -15.79 4.29 4.40
C VAL A 102 -14.69 5.35 4.38
N ALA A 103 -14.18 5.76 5.55
CA ALA A 103 -13.08 6.73 5.65
C ALA A 103 -11.81 6.21 4.97
N PHE A 104 -11.49 4.92 5.11
CA PHE A 104 -10.38 4.28 4.42
C PHE A 104 -10.56 4.30 2.90
N ALA A 105 -11.75 3.91 2.40
CA ALA A 105 -12.06 3.96 0.97
C ALA A 105 -11.96 5.40 0.42
N ARG A 106 -12.46 6.38 1.18
CA ARG A 106 -12.36 7.80 0.84
C ARG A 106 -10.90 8.27 0.75
N ALA A 107 -10.09 8.02 1.77
CA ALA A 107 -8.67 8.41 1.78
C ALA A 107 -7.91 7.84 0.57
N ARG A 108 -8.24 6.60 0.16
CA ARG A 108 -7.67 5.99 -1.05
C ARG A 108 -8.17 6.63 -2.35
N GLY A 109 -9.47 6.93 -2.42
CA GLY A 109 -10.06 7.65 -3.55
C GLY A 109 -9.44 9.03 -3.72
N GLU A 110 -9.31 9.78 -2.62
CA GLU A 110 -8.64 11.09 -2.59
C GLU A 110 -7.18 10.99 -3.02
N LEU A 111 -6.41 10.04 -2.46
CA LEU A 111 -5.03 9.80 -2.87
C LEU A 111 -4.94 9.63 -4.39
N GLY A 112 -5.77 8.77 -4.97
CA GLY A 112 -5.74 8.55 -6.41
C GLY A 112 -6.20 9.76 -7.22
N ALA A 113 -7.30 10.42 -6.82
CA ALA A 113 -7.86 11.57 -7.51
C ALA A 113 -6.88 12.76 -7.55
N PHE A 114 -6.21 13.07 -6.44
CA PHE A 114 -5.27 14.18 -6.37
C PHE A 114 -3.93 13.91 -7.06
N THR A 115 -3.57 12.64 -7.25
CA THR A 115 -2.28 12.25 -7.83
C THR A 115 -2.36 11.74 -9.27
N ALA A 116 -3.57 11.50 -9.78
CA ALA A 116 -3.80 11.14 -11.19
C ALA A 116 -3.19 12.20 -12.12
N GLY A 117 -2.40 11.75 -13.10
CA GLY A 117 -1.73 12.64 -14.06
C GLY A 117 -0.58 13.47 -13.46
N ARG A 118 -0.20 13.25 -12.20
CA ARG A 118 0.89 13.98 -11.51
C ARG A 118 2.18 13.17 -11.35
N ALA A 119 2.38 12.16 -12.20
CA ALA A 119 3.57 11.31 -12.15
C ALA A 119 4.87 12.11 -12.34
N GLU A 120 4.90 13.07 -13.27
CA GLU A 120 6.10 13.86 -13.58
C GLU A 120 6.61 14.69 -12.37
N PRO A 121 5.78 15.50 -11.70
CA PRO A 121 6.16 16.15 -10.44
C PRO A 121 6.68 15.18 -9.37
N TYR A 122 6.02 14.04 -9.19
CA TYR A 122 6.46 13.01 -8.24
C TYR A 122 7.85 12.46 -8.59
N TYR A 123 8.10 12.08 -9.85
CA TYR A 123 9.38 11.53 -10.27
C TYR A 123 10.51 12.57 -10.21
N ARG A 124 10.22 13.84 -10.49
CA ARG A 124 11.18 14.94 -10.27
C ARG A 124 11.60 15.05 -8.81
N ARG A 125 10.67 14.87 -7.87
CA ARG A 125 11.00 14.83 -6.44
C ARG A 125 11.78 13.56 -6.10
N ARG A 126 11.37 12.40 -6.62
CA ARG A 126 12.06 11.13 -6.36
C ARG A 126 13.50 11.14 -6.85
N SER A 127 13.79 11.71 -8.03
CA SER A 127 15.13 11.74 -8.61
C SER A 127 16.11 12.59 -7.81
N ARG A 128 15.63 13.64 -7.13
CA ARG A 128 16.45 14.46 -6.21
C ARG A 128 16.97 13.68 -4.99
N LEU A 129 16.27 12.61 -4.60
CA LEU A 129 16.68 11.77 -3.47
C LEU A 129 17.62 10.64 -3.89
N GLY A 130 17.87 10.46 -5.19
CA GLY A 130 18.75 9.46 -5.79
C GLY A 130 18.16 8.87 -7.07
N THR A 131 19.01 8.23 -7.87
CA THR A 131 18.65 7.69 -9.19
C THR A 131 17.40 6.81 -9.13
N VAL A 132 16.47 7.08 -10.04
CA VAL A 132 15.28 6.29 -10.29
C VAL A 132 15.07 6.26 -11.81
N ASP A 133 14.80 5.08 -12.35
CA ASP A 133 14.22 4.94 -13.68
C ASP A 133 12.70 4.85 -13.51
N PRO A 134 11.93 5.87 -13.94
CA PRO A 134 10.48 5.85 -13.82
C PRO A 134 9.81 4.65 -14.50
N ALA A 135 10.34 4.18 -15.64
CA ALA A 135 9.77 3.03 -16.34
C ALA A 135 10.01 1.74 -15.54
N ALA A 136 11.23 1.52 -15.06
CA ALA A 136 11.54 0.37 -14.23
C ALA A 136 10.80 0.39 -12.88
N ASP A 137 10.62 1.57 -12.27
CA ASP A 137 9.86 1.71 -11.02
C ASP A 137 8.38 1.33 -11.18
N ARG A 138 7.74 1.76 -12.28
CA ARG A 138 6.35 1.40 -12.60
C ARG A 138 6.20 -0.10 -12.92
N LEU A 139 7.04 -0.60 -13.82
CA LEU A 139 6.89 -1.93 -14.42
C LEU A 139 7.52 -3.06 -13.59
N GLY A 140 8.57 -2.77 -12.82
CA GLY A 140 9.41 -3.78 -12.20
C GLY A 140 8.64 -4.76 -11.30
N ARG A 141 7.57 -4.28 -10.65
CA ARG A 141 6.72 -5.14 -9.81
C ARG A 141 5.76 -6.00 -10.62
N VAL A 142 5.17 -5.45 -11.68
CA VAL A 142 4.23 -6.18 -12.56
C VAL A 142 4.97 -7.32 -13.26
N ALA A 143 6.17 -7.03 -13.78
CA ALA A 143 7.03 -8.02 -14.42
C ALA A 143 7.45 -9.15 -13.46
N GLY A 144 7.81 -8.82 -12.21
CA GLY A 144 8.15 -9.80 -11.19
C GLY A 144 6.97 -10.70 -10.81
N LEU A 145 5.80 -10.08 -10.56
CA LEU A 145 4.57 -10.82 -10.23
C LEU A 145 4.14 -11.76 -11.36
N ARG A 146 4.24 -11.32 -12.62
CA ARG A 146 3.94 -12.18 -13.78
C ARG A 146 4.83 -13.42 -13.78
N ARG A 147 6.15 -13.24 -13.65
CA ARG A 147 7.12 -14.34 -13.72
C ARG A 147 6.93 -15.34 -12.58
N THR A 148 6.87 -14.85 -11.35
CA THR A 148 6.74 -15.72 -10.17
C THR A 148 5.36 -16.34 -10.08
N GLY A 149 4.31 -15.58 -10.41
CA GLY A 149 2.92 -16.06 -10.38
C GLY A 149 2.70 -17.23 -11.33
N LEU A 150 3.14 -17.10 -12.60
CA LEU A 150 3.01 -18.19 -13.58
C LEU A 150 3.79 -19.45 -13.16
N SER A 151 5.00 -19.31 -12.61
CA SER A 151 5.72 -20.49 -12.09
C SER A 151 5.02 -21.14 -10.89
N GLN A 152 4.35 -20.34 -10.05
CA GLN A 152 3.64 -20.87 -8.88
C GLN A 152 2.36 -21.60 -9.27
N THR A 153 1.64 -21.12 -10.28
CA THR A 153 0.42 -21.77 -10.76
C THR A 153 0.72 -23.13 -11.39
N GLU A 154 1.86 -23.26 -12.09
CA GLU A 154 2.38 -24.55 -12.54
C GLU A 154 2.67 -25.51 -11.37
N VAL A 155 3.40 -25.05 -10.34
CA VAL A 155 3.73 -25.86 -9.16
C VAL A 155 2.48 -26.32 -8.41
N LEU A 156 1.43 -25.51 -8.39
CA LEU A 156 0.14 -25.83 -7.76
C LEU A 156 -0.75 -26.72 -8.63
N GLY A 157 -0.36 -27.07 -9.85
CA GLY A 157 -1.15 -27.88 -10.77
C GLY A 157 -2.37 -27.14 -11.35
N VAL A 158 -2.36 -25.80 -11.33
CA VAL A 158 -3.45 -24.95 -11.85
C VAL A 158 -2.89 -24.01 -12.92
N PRO A 159 -2.39 -24.54 -14.05
CA PRO A 159 -1.73 -23.72 -15.07
C PRO A 159 -2.67 -22.63 -15.59
N VAL A 160 -2.14 -21.41 -15.73
CA VAL A 160 -2.87 -20.28 -16.30
C VAL A 160 -2.86 -20.44 -17.82
N SER A 161 -4.02 -20.70 -18.41
CA SER A 161 -4.15 -20.97 -19.85
C SER A 161 -5.44 -20.39 -20.42
N GLY A 162 -5.48 -20.24 -21.76
CA GLY A 162 -6.69 -19.85 -22.48
C GLY A 162 -7.20 -18.47 -22.05
N ALA A 163 -8.48 -18.41 -21.64
CA ALA A 163 -9.12 -17.16 -21.24
C ALA A 163 -8.44 -16.50 -20.03
N VAL A 164 -8.00 -17.29 -19.05
CA VAL A 164 -7.35 -16.75 -17.84
C VAL A 164 -6.00 -16.10 -18.18
N GLU A 165 -5.24 -16.71 -19.10
CA GLU A 165 -3.98 -16.14 -19.57
C GLU A 165 -4.20 -14.83 -20.32
N HIS A 166 -5.23 -14.79 -21.18
CA HIS A 166 -5.63 -13.59 -21.91
C HIS A 166 -6.02 -12.45 -20.95
N ASP A 167 -6.91 -12.72 -20.00
CA ASP A 167 -7.37 -11.72 -19.02
C ASP A 167 -6.23 -11.24 -18.12
N LEU A 168 -5.33 -12.14 -17.70
CA LEU A 168 -4.13 -11.77 -16.97
C LEU A 168 -3.22 -10.87 -17.82
N ALA A 169 -3.02 -11.18 -19.10
CA ALA A 169 -2.23 -10.35 -20.00
C ALA A 169 -2.83 -8.96 -20.18
N LEU A 170 -4.16 -8.84 -20.33
CA LEU A 170 -4.86 -7.55 -20.39
C LEU A 170 -4.70 -6.76 -19.10
N ALA A 171 -4.90 -7.39 -17.94
CA ALA A 171 -4.74 -6.72 -16.65
C ALA A 171 -3.29 -6.25 -16.43
N LEU A 172 -2.28 -7.04 -16.82
CA LEU A 172 -0.88 -6.65 -16.72
C LEU A 172 -0.53 -5.53 -17.70
N ALA A 173 -1.12 -5.50 -18.90
CA ALA A 173 -0.96 -4.41 -19.86
C ALA A 173 -1.54 -3.10 -19.32
N GLU A 174 -2.76 -3.13 -18.79
CA GLU A 174 -3.42 -1.97 -18.14
C GLU A 174 -2.61 -1.46 -16.93
N LEU A 175 -2.08 -2.36 -16.10
CA LEU A 175 -1.22 -2.00 -14.97
C LEU A 175 0.12 -1.38 -15.43
N SER A 176 0.57 -1.72 -16.63
CA SER A 176 1.83 -1.26 -17.20
C SER A 176 1.70 0.11 -17.87
N ASP A 177 0.55 0.36 -18.50
CA ASP A 177 0.22 1.63 -19.17
C ASP A 177 -1.22 2.09 -18.85
N PRO A 178 -1.46 2.61 -17.63
CA PRO A 178 -2.80 3.02 -17.20
C PRO A 178 -3.25 4.37 -17.80
N GLY A 179 -2.46 4.94 -18.71
CA GLY A 179 -2.73 6.22 -19.35
C GLY A 179 -3.07 7.35 -18.36
N PRO A 180 -4.22 8.03 -18.51
CA PRO A 180 -4.60 9.16 -17.67
C PRO A 180 -4.90 8.78 -16.21
N PHE A 181 -5.10 7.49 -15.92
CA PHE A 181 -5.41 7.00 -14.58
C PHE A 181 -4.16 6.70 -13.74
N LEU A 182 -2.97 6.97 -14.27
CA LEU A 182 -1.72 6.84 -13.55
C LEU A 182 -1.71 7.76 -12.31
N ALA A 183 -1.82 7.15 -11.13
CA ALA A 183 -1.91 7.82 -9.84
C ALA A 183 -0.95 7.20 -8.81
N LEU A 184 -0.59 7.93 -7.78
CA LEU A 184 0.27 7.42 -6.70
C LEU A 184 -0.51 6.39 -5.85
N SER A 185 0.12 5.25 -5.56
CA SER A 185 -0.36 4.26 -4.59
C SER A 185 0.58 4.18 -3.38
N SER A 186 0.13 3.68 -2.22
CA SER A 186 1.03 3.24 -1.14
C SER A 186 1.84 1.99 -1.54
N GLY A 187 1.38 1.25 -2.55
CA GLY A 187 1.96 -0.02 -2.98
C GLY A 187 1.43 -1.23 -2.21
N ASP A 188 0.78 -1.00 -1.08
CA ASP A 188 0.19 -2.02 -0.25
C ASP A 188 -1.13 -1.49 0.35
N PRO A 189 -2.26 -1.73 -0.33
CA PRO A 189 -3.54 -1.15 0.01
C PRO A 189 -4.30 -1.91 1.11
N GLU A 190 -3.59 -2.64 1.97
CA GLU A 190 -4.18 -3.42 3.06
C GLU A 190 -4.61 -2.54 4.26
N ALA A 191 -5.56 -3.03 5.06
CA ALA A 191 -6.13 -2.30 6.20
C ALA A 191 -5.13 -2.10 7.36
N ASN A 192 -3.99 -2.78 7.35
CA ASN A 192 -2.88 -2.56 8.29
C ASN A 192 -2.07 -1.30 7.96
N ASN A 193 -2.19 -0.77 6.74
CA ASN A 193 -1.49 0.42 6.26
C ASN A 193 -2.36 1.69 6.29
N VAL A 194 -3.43 1.66 7.09
CA VAL A 194 -4.24 2.85 7.40
C VAL A 194 -4.45 2.93 8.91
N LEU A 195 -4.21 4.11 9.46
CA LEU A 195 -4.48 4.44 10.86
C LEU A 195 -5.78 5.24 10.95
N VAL A 196 -6.65 4.88 11.88
CA VAL A 196 -7.94 5.52 12.16
C VAL A 196 -8.10 5.77 13.66
N HIS A 197 -8.96 6.70 14.07
CA HIS A 197 -9.32 6.79 15.48
C HIS A 197 -10.23 5.64 15.89
N ALA A 198 -9.94 5.00 17.03
CA ALA A 198 -10.74 3.89 17.54
C ALA A 198 -12.16 4.32 17.99
N GLY A 199 -12.32 5.59 18.36
CA GLY A 199 -13.59 6.24 18.70
C GLY A 199 -13.69 7.63 18.07
N GLY A 200 -14.90 8.20 18.03
CA GLY A 200 -15.14 9.48 17.37
C GLY A 200 -15.00 9.42 15.85
N ALA A 201 -14.67 10.56 15.23
CA ALA A 201 -14.53 10.68 13.77
C ALA A 201 -13.40 9.77 13.25
N ALA A 202 -13.69 8.96 12.24
CA ALA A 202 -12.79 7.92 11.76
C ALA A 202 -11.40 8.41 11.31
N ASP A 203 -11.32 9.58 10.65
CA ASP A 203 -10.11 10.25 10.14
C ASP A 203 -8.96 9.31 9.75
N ALA A 204 -9.07 8.75 8.54
CA ALA A 204 -8.14 7.77 8.01
C ALA A 204 -6.84 8.42 7.50
N ARG A 205 -5.70 7.92 7.99
CA ARG A 205 -4.36 8.33 7.58
C ARG A 205 -3.60 7.15 7.00
N LEU A 206 -3.19 7.27 5.74
CA LEU A 206 -2.43 6.26 5.03
C LEU A 206 -0.98 6.29 5.51
N ILE A 207 -0.42 5.10 5.72
CA ILE A 207 0.98 4.92 6.11
C ILE A 207 1.66 3.94 5.17
N ASP A 208 2.97 3.80 5.37
CA ASP A 208 3.79 2.78 4.73
C ASP A 208 3.87 2.86 3.20
N PHE A 209 4.26 4.03 2.69
CA PHE A 209 4.58 4.22 1.27
C PHE A 209 5.93 3.60 0.91
N ARG A 210 6.21 2.36 1.35
CA ARG A 210 7.49 1.68 1.09
C ARG A 210 7.64 1.20 -0.36
N ARG A 211 6.52 1.08 -1.08
CA ARG A 211 6.53 0.68 -2.50
C ARG A 211 5.57 1.53 -3.33
N PRO A 212 5.60 2.85 -3.18
CA PRO A 212 4.64 3.68 -3.83
C PRO A 212 5.03 3.76 -5.29
N ASN A 213 4.19 3.15 -6.12
CA ASN A 213 4.31 3.24 -7.55
C ASN A 213 3.16 4.07 -8.08
N ALA A 214 3.43 4.70 -9.21
CA ALA A 214 2.37 5.21 -10.04
C ALA A 214 1.64 3.98 -10.61
N ARG A 215 0.42 3.73 -10.13
CA ARG A 215 -0.48 2.65 -10.57
C ARG A 215 -1.76 3.27 -11.10
N PRO A 216 -2.52 2.56 -11.95
CA PRO A 216 -3.91 2.94 -12.16
C PRO A 216 -4.57 3.05 -10.79
N LEU A 217 -5.32 4.14 -10.58
CA LEU A 217 -6.50 4.08 -9.71
C LEU A 217 -7.20 2.78 -10.09
N PRO A 218 -7.39 1.82 -9.18
CA PRO A 218 -8.14 0.67 -9.58
C PRO A 218 -9.51 1.25 -9.95
N HIS A 219 -9.93 1.01 -11.19
CA HIS A 219 -11.30 0.62 -11.44
C HIS A 219 -11.58 -0.61 -10.56
N LEU A 220 -11.45 -0.56 -9.23
CA LEU A 220 -11.59 -1.74 -8.38
C LEU A 220 -13.02 -2.24 -8.57
N ALA A 221 -13.97 -1.31 -8.67
CA ALA A 221 -15.32 -1.59 -9.11
C ALA A 221 -15.36 -2.11 -10.56
N GLY A 222 -14.73 -1.45 -11.55
CA GLY A 222 -14.82 -1.87 -12.96
C GLY A 222 -14.10 -3.17 -13.31
N LEU A 223 -12.88 -3.37 -12.81
CA LEU A 223 -12.08 -4.58 -12.88
C LEU A 223 -12.70 -5.70 -12.05
N CYS A 224 -13.14 -5.47 -10.80
CA CYS A 224 -13.84 -6.52 -10.06
C CYS A 224 -15.22 -6.83 -10.65
N SER A 225 -15.94 -5.86 -11.21
CA SER A 225 -17.19 -6.12 -11.94
C SER A 225 -16.93 -6.88 -13.23
N HIS A 226 -15.95 -6.47 -14.06
CA HIS A 226 -15.61 -7.20 -15.27
C HIS A 226 -15.03 -8.59 -14.98
N LEU A 227 -14.19 -8.76 -13.95
CA LEU A 227 -13.77 -10.09 -13.51
C LEU A 227 -14.96 -10.88 -12.96
N ALA A 228 -15.80 -10.31 -12.10
CA ALA A 228 -16.96 -11.03 -11.56
C ALA A 228 -17.98 -11.38 -12.65
N GLU A 229 -18.13 -10.55 -13.68
CA GLU A 229 -19.02 -10.78 -14.83
C GLU A 229 -18.41 -11.81 -15.78
N ALA A 230 -17.11 -11.74 -16.08
CA ALA A 230 -16.39 -12.75 -16.84
C ALA A 230 -16.40 -14.11 -16.12
N LEU A 231 -16.18 -14.12 -14.80
CA LEU A 231 -16.26 -15.31 -13.96
C LEU A 231 -17.69 -15.89 -13.94
N ARG A 232 -18.73 -15.05 -13.76
CA ARG A 232 -20.14 -15.50 -13.79
C ARG A 232 -20.59 -15.99 -15.16
N HIS A 233 -20.11 -15.38 -16.24
CA HIS A 233 -20.48 -15.81 -17.59
C HIS A 233 -19.77 -17.10 -18.00
N ARG A 234 -18.52 -17.29 -17.56
CA ARG A 234 -17.70 -18.47 -17.87
C ARG A 234 -18.02 -19.67 -16.98
N TRP A 235 -18.46 -19.42 -15.74
CA TRP A 235 -18.80 -20.43 -14.74
C TRP A 235 -20.10 -20.04 -14.02
N PRO A 236 -21.27 -20.22 -14.66
CA PRO A 236 -22.56 -19.85 -14.06
C PRO A 236 -22.84 -20.57 -12.73
N ASP A 237 -22.19 -21.70 -12.49
CA ASP A 237 -22.31 -22.51 -11.26
C ASP A 237 -21.28 -22.14 -10.18
N THR A 238 -20.48 -21.08 -10.37
CA THR A 238 -19.50 -20.60 -9.37
C THR A 238 -20.04 -19.52 -8.43
N ASP A 239 -21.36 -19.32 -8.38
CA ASP A 239 -21.95 -18.83 -7.13
C ASP A 239 -21.68 -19.90 -6.06
N VAL A 240 -20.52 -19.78 -5.42
CA VAL A 240 -20.19 -20.56 -4.24
C VAL A 240 -21.24 -20.15 -3.22
N ASP A 241 -22.22 -21.02 -3.00
CA ASP A 241 -23.11 -20.89 -1.86
C ASP A 241 -22.23 -20.96 -0.61
N LEU A 242 -21.86 -19.79 -0.08
CA LEU A 242 -20.99 -19.68 1.08
C LEU A 242 -21.62 -20.31 2.32
N THR A 243 -22.93 -20.62 2.28
CA THR A 243 -23.59 -21.41 3.33
C THR A 243 -23.25 -22.89 3.29
N THR A 244 -22.74 -23.39 2.15
CA THR A 244 -22.26 -24.79 1.97
C THR A 244 -20.79 -24.97 2.30
N VAL A 245 -20.02 -23.88 2.44
CA VAL A 245 -18.61 -23.94 2.84
C VAL A 245 -18.53 -24.13 4.35
N ALA A 246 -18.00 -25.28 4.79
CA ALA A 246 -17.81 -25.55 6.21
C ALA A 246 -17.03 -24.41 6.88
N PRO A 247 -17.47 -23.90 8.05
CA PRO A 247 -16.77 -22.83 8.74
C PRO A 247 -15.29 -23.17 8.95
N TYR A 248 -14.42 -22.24 8.57
CA TYR A 248 -12.98 -22.39 8.76
C TYR A 248 -12.68 -22.71 10.23
N THR A 249 -12.14 -23.90 10.48
CA THR A 249 -11.67 -24.29 11.82
C THR A 249 -10.18 -23.94 11.91
N PRO A 250 -9.77 -22.97 12.74
CA PRO A 250 -8.37 -22.60 12.87
C PRO A 250 -7.55 -23.81 13.34
N ARG A 251 -6.45 -24.11 12.64
CA ARG A 251 -5.48 -25.10 13.12
C ARG A 251 -4.79 -24.53 14.36
N ARG A 252 -4.96 -25.21 15.51
CA ARG A 252 -4.21 -24.90 16.72
C ARG A 252 -2.72 -25.07 16.44
N ARG A 253 -1.94 -24.02 16.68
CA ARG A 253 -0.48 -24.09 16.76
C ARG A 253 -0.06 -24.50 18.16
#